data_AF-A0A6L2PII0-F1
#
_entry.id   AF-A0A6L2PII0-F1
#
_cell.length_a   1.000
_cell.length_b   1.000
_cell.length_c   1.000
_cell.angle_alpha   90.00
_cell.angle_beta   90.00
_cell.angle_gamma   90.00
#
_symmetry.space_group_name_H-M   'P 1'
#
loop_
_entity.id
_entity.type
_entity.pdbx_description
1 polymer ?
#
loop_
_entity_poly.entity_id
_entity_poly.type
_entity_poly.pdbx_seq_one_letter_code
_entity_poly.pdbx_strand_id
1 'polypeptide(L)'
;MARKCESEGEVQHSCLLPLLLSQLFGEPVFFMDDRYVLHVELQYHMKFVVLFQDEMVQLDENSALPIIAIAAAAAASQRDEKPCTCEACKDKRELAAEQVEEMRRLQSYWMELRQYIRMVYRMAMEGRTVESSGAEDNEVKMKDLVQKLCARDPHQLFQRLESQVQEFVIEAKVRQLELLHREQQTPELAQIFLTGLLEGYDKLCLAAKQLAPLLQQLETEHLQRFNLTWEVLNKHLYQSCVYTDPLVQSNLPHYIGQ
;
A
#
# COMPACT_ATOMS: atom_id res chain seq x y z
N MET A 1 -23.34 -65.36 -2.23
CA MET A 1 -22.04 -64.78 -1.84
C MET A 1 -22.00 -63.37 -2.41
N ALA A 2 -22.33 -62.30 -1.67
CA ALA A 2 -21.44 -61.56 -0.75
C ALA A 2 -20.06 -61.27 -1.41
N ARG A 3 -19.56 -60.05 -1.61
CA ARG A 3 -19.63 -58.79 -0.83
C ARG A 3 -19.46 -57.54 -1.72
N LYS A 4 -19.84 -56.41 -1.10
CA LYS A 4 -19.85 -54.99 -1.46
C LYS A 4 -18.45 -54.35 -1.39
N CYS A 5 -18.20 -53.30 -2.19
CA CYS A 5 -17.35 -52.15 -1.84
C CYS A 5 -17.78 -50.91 -2.64
N GLU A 6 -18.24 -49.89 -1.91
CA GLU A 6 -18.53 -48.52 -2.33
C GLU A 6 -17.24 -47.72 -2.52
N SER A 7 -17.22 -46.77 -3.47
CA SER A 7 -16.54 -45.47 -3.34
C SER A 7 -16.92 -44.56 -4.52
N GLU A 8 -18.06 -43.88 -4.39
CA GLU A 8 -18.32 -42.60 -5.06
C GLU A 8 -17.85 -41.49 -4.10
N GLY A 9 -17.28 -40.39 -4.62
CA GLY A 9 -17.20 -39.14 -3.88
C GLY A 9 -15.81 -38.53 -3.68
N GLU A 10 -15.06 -38.30 -4.76
CA GLU A 10 -13.90 -37.39 -4.71
C GLU A 10 -13.63 -36.85 -6.11
N VAL A 11 -14.41 -35.84 -6.55
CA VAL A 11 -14.05 -34.79 -7.53
C VAL A 11 -15.33 -33.96 -7.70
N GLN A 12 -15.54 -32.92 -6.88
CA GLN A 12 -16.48 -31.84 -7.25
C GLN A 12 -16.38 -30.55 -6.40
N HIS A 13 -15.72 -30.55 -5.23
CA HIS A 13 -15.71 -29.34 -4.37
C HIS A 13 -14.64 -28.29 -4.71
N SER A 14 -13.63 -28.59 -5.53
CA SER A 14 -12.58 -27.63 -5.90
C SER A 14 -13.03 -26.57 -6.92
N CYS A 15 -14.19 -26.73 -7.56
CA CYS A 15 -14.65 -25.81 -8.61
C CYS A 15 -15.77 -24.84 -8.16
N LEU A 16 -16.26 -24.95 -6.93
CA LEU A 16 -17.41 -24.15 -6.46
C LEU A 16 -17.01 -22.77 -5.89
N LEU A 17 -15.79 -22.64 -5.37
CA LEU A 17 -15.27 -21.40 -4.79
C LEU A 17 -15.04 -20.27 -5.82
N PRO A 18 -14.48 -20.53 -7.02
CA PRO A 18 -14.40 -19.52 -8.08
C PRO A 18 -15.77 -19.04 -8.56
N LEU A 19 -16.79 -19.91 -8.51
CA LEU A 19 -18.16 -19.60 -8.94
C LEU A 19 -18.92 -18.74 -7.91
N LEU A 20 -18.73 -18.98 -6.60
CA LEU A 20 -19.28 -18.15 -5.53
C LEU A 20 -18.65 -16.75 -5.50
N LEU A 21 -17.34 -16.65 -5.71
CA LEU A 21 -16.65 -15.36 -5.81
C LEU A 21 -17.01 -14.60 -7.10
N SER A 22 -17.20 -15.30 -8.23
CA SER A 22 -17.70 -14.68 -9.47
C SER A 22 -19.16 -14.21 -9.37
N GLN A 23 -20.01 -14.89 -8.60
CA GLN A 23 -21.40 -14.50 -8.37
C GLN A 23 -21.56 -13.30 -7.43
N LEU A 24 -20.60 -13.08 -6.51
CA LEU A 24 -20.59 -11.92 -5.61
C LEU A 24 -19.86 -10.70 -6.19
N PHE A 25 -18.86 -10.91 -7.07
CA PHE A 25 -17.94 -9.83 -7.50
C PHE A 25 -17.80 -9.62 -9.01
N GLY A 26 -18.45 -10.42 -9.85
CA GLY A 26 -18.71 -10.07 -11.25
C GLY A 26 -17.56 -10.15 -12.27
N GLU A 27 -16.35 -10.63 -11.96
CA GLU A 27 -15.28 -10.94 -12.94
C GLU A 27 -14.31 -12.05 -12.48
N PRO A 28 -13.61 -12.76 -13.39
CA PRO A 28 -12.86 -13.98 -13.07
C PRO A 28 -11.50 -13.71 -12.42
N VAL A 29 -11.26 -14.38 -11.29
CA VAL A 29 -9.99 -14.33 -10.52
C VAL A 29 -8.98 -15.31 -11.11
N PHE A 30 -7.84 -14.82 -11.59
CA PHE A 30 -6.69 -15.65 -12.00
C PHE A 30 -5.93 -16.16 -10.76
N PHE A 31 -5.75 -17.48 -10.67
CA PHE A 31 -4.95 -18.16 -9.65
C PHE A 31 -3.46 -18.23 -10.05
N MET A 32 -2.54 -18.00 -9.10
CA MET A 32 -1.11 -18.37 -9.23
C MET A 32 -0.67 -19.21 -8.02
N ASP A 33 0.24 -20.16 -8.30
CA ASP A 33 0.61 -21.40 -7.57
C ASP A 33 1.31 -21.22 -6.20
N ASP A 34 0.97 -22.10 -5.24
CA ASP A 34 1.27 -22.07 -3.79
C ASP A 34 2.77 -22.17 -3.40
N ARG A 35 3.67 -22.52 -4.32
CA ARG A 35 5.12 -22.55 -4.03
C ARG A 35 5.80 -21.18 -4.10
N TYR A 36 5.14 -20.17 -4.66
CA TYR A 36 5.62 -18.78 -4.62
C TYR A 36 5.32 -18.10 -3.28
N VAL A 37 4.28 -18.51 -2.56
CA VAL A 37 3.73 -17.77 -1.40
C VAL A 37 4.67 -17.82 -0.17
N LEU A 38 5.24 -18.99 0.16
CA LEU A 38 6.14 -19.11 1.33
C LEU A 38 7.52 -18.45 1.11
N HIS A 39 8.00 -18.46 -0.13
CA HIS A 39 9.25 -17.78 -0.50
C HIS A 39 9.04 -16.26 -0.61
N VAL A 40 7.82 -15.81 -0.92
CA VAL A 40 7.39 -14.41 -0.94
C VAL A 40 7.19 -13.86 0.47
N GLU A 41 6.56 -14.56 1.42
CA GLU A 41 6.29 -13.99 2.75
C GLU A 41 7.56 -13.72 3.59
N LEU A 42 8.55 -14.62 3.58
CA LEU A 42 9.83 -14.39 4.29
C LEU A 42 10.77 -13.45 3.52
N GLN A 43 10.72 -13.46 2.18
CA GLN A 43 11.53 -12.57 1.36
C GLN A 43 10.96 -11.15 1.32
N TYR A 44 9.65 -10.96 1.48
CA TYR A 44 9.02 -9.65 1.54
C TYR A 44 9.14 -9.01 2.93
N HIS A 45 9.05 -9.75 4.04
CA HIS A 45 9.27 -9.11 5.35
C HIS A 45 10.73 -8.68 5.56
N MET A 46 11.71 -9.47 5.07
CA MET A 46 13.13 -9.06 5.10
C MET A 46 13.48 -8.03 4.00
N LYS A 47 12.98 -8.16 2.77
CA LYS A 47 13.19 -7.12 1.75
C LYS A 47 12.44 -5.83 2.08
N PHE A 48 11.31 -5.85 2.79
CA PHE A 48 10.58 -4.63 3.14
C PHE A 48 11.30 -3.84 4.23
N VAL A 49 11.87 -4.48 5.26
CA VAL A 49 12.71 -3.76 6.24
C VAL A 49 14.03 -3.29 5.62
N VAL A 50 14.66 -4.10 4.76
CA VAL A 50 15.94 -3.76 4.12
C VAL A 50 15.78 -2.75 2.99
N LEU A 51 14.78 -2.87 2.10
CA LEU A 51 14.48 -1.88 1.04
C LEU A 51 13.93 -0.58 1.61
N PHE A 52 13.12 -0.57 2.68
CA PHE A 52 12.63 0.68 3.25
C PHE A 52 13.72 1.45 4.01
N GLN A 53 14.74 0.76 4.54
CA GLN A 53 15.97 1.39 5.03
C GLN A 53 16.94 1.76 3.89
N ASP A 54 17.10 0.94 2.86
CA ASP A 54 17.98 1.22 1.72
C ASP A 54 17.41 2.31 0.77
N GLU A 55 16.11 2.39 0.48
CA GLU A 55 15.54 3.42 -0.42
C GLU A 55 15.51 4.81 0.20
N MET A 56 15.33 4.90 1.52
CA MET A 56 15.50 6.17 2.24
C MET A 56 16.96 6.63 2.28
N VAL A 57 17.93 5.71 2.15
CA VAL A 57 19.37 6.02 2.07
C VAL A 57 19.83 6.22 0.61
N GLN A 58 19.25 5.52 -0.36
CA GLN A 58 19.71 5.51 -1.76
C GLN A 58 19.09 6.59 -2.66
N LEU A 59 17.91 7.14 -2.34
CA LEU A 59 17.41 8.35 -3.01
C LEU A 59 18.15 9.62 -2.57
N ASP A 60 18.82 9.56 -1.41
CA ASP A 60 19.77 10.59 -0.98
C ASP A 60 21.14 10.37 -1.66
N GLU A 61 21.64 9.13 -1.81
CA GLU A 61 22.93 8.87 -2.47
C GLU A 61 22.90 9.03 -4.00
N ASN A 62 21.90 8.53 -4.73
CA ASN A 62 21.91 8.58 -6.20
C ASN A 62 21.52 9.94 -6.81
N SER A 63 20.92 10.84 -6.03
CA SER A 63 20.72 12.25 -6.41
C SER A 63 21.83 13.17 -5.88
N ALA A 64 22.54 12.76 -4.82
CA ALA A 64 23.72 13.46 -4.31
C ALA A 64 25.02 13.02 -5.01
N LEU A 65 25.09 11.87 -5.67
CA LEU A 65 26.29 11.41 -6.38
C LEU A 65 26.75 12.35 -7.52
N PRO A 66 25.87 13.02 -8.29
CA PRO A 66 26.33 14.08 -9.19
C PRO A 66 26.84 15.29 -8.40
N ILE A 67 26.19 15.67 -7.30
CA ILE A 67 26.46 16.94 -6.58
C ILE A 67 27.70 16.85 -5.69
N ILE A 68 27.89 15.75 -4.95
CA ILE A 68 29.10 15.46 -4.15
C ILE A 68 30.29 15.23 -5.09
N ALA A 69 30.10 14.55 -6.23
CA ALA A 69 31.17 14.41 -7.22
C ALA A 69 31.50 15.74 -7.94
N ILE A 70 30.53 16.61 -8.21
CA ILE A 70 30.76 17.95 -8.77
C ILE A 70 31.41 18.87 -7.74
N ALA A 71 31.00 18.82 -6.47
CA ALA A 71 31.62 19.55 -5.36
C ALA A 71 33.05 19.05 -5.06
N ALA A 72 33.27 17.73 -5.11
CA ALA A 72 34.60 17.13 -4.94
C ALA A 72 35.52 17.37 -6.16
N ALA A 73 34.99 17.35 -7.39
CA ALA A 73 35.74 17.69 -8.60
C ALA A 73 36.08 19.18 -8.67
N ALA A 74 35.21 20.05 -8.15
CA ALA A 74 35.51 21.47 -7.94
C ALA A 74 36.56 21.68 -6.84
N ALA A 75 36.52 20.87 -5.76
CA ALA A 75 37.50 20.91 -4.67
C ALA A 75 38.87 20.30 -5.05
N ALA A 76 38.93 19.46 -6.09
CA ALA A 76 40.19 18.91 -6.60
C ALA A 76 41.03 19.95 -7.38
N SER A 77 40.48 21.14 -7.64
CA SER A 77 41.23 22.26 -8.19
C SER A 77 41.29 23.41 -7.18
N GLN A 78 42.44 23.47 -6.52
CA GLN A 78 43.03 24.61 -5.79
C GLN A 78 42.94 24.59 -4.25
N ARG A 79 44.14 24.51 -3.68
CA ARG A 79 44.47 24.95 -2.32
C ARG A 79 44.31 26.48 -2.27
N ASP A 80 43.23 26.98 -1.70
CA ASP A 80 43.18 28.27 -1.00
C ASP A 80 41.83 28.41 -0.27
N GLU A 81 41.87 28.83 0.99
CA GLU A 81 40.75 28.73 1.97
C GLU A 81 39.68 29.84 1.80
N LYS A 82 39.42 30.30 0.57
CA LYS A 82 38.37 31.27 0.26
C LYS A 82 37.48 30.75 -0.87
N PRO A 83 36.14 30.69 -0.68
CA PRO A 83 35.24 30.25 -1.74
C PRO A 83 35.35 31.20 -2.93
N CYS A 84 35.49 30.63 -4.13
CA CYS A 84 35.54 31.38 -5.38
C CYS A 84 34.35 32.34 -5.48
N THR A 85 34.62 33.61 -5.81
CA THR A 85 33.62 34.69 -5.90
C THR A 85 33.26 35.06 -7.33
N CYS A 86 33.60 34.23 -8.32
CA CYS A 86 33.16 34.48 -9.70
C CYS A 86 31.66 34.21 -9.85
N GLU A 87 31.00 34.91 -10.78
CA GLU A 87 29.56 34.76 -11.02
C GLU A 87 29.17 33.30 -11.30
N ALA A 88 29.95 32.56 -12.10
CA ALA A 88 29.65 31.14 -12.37
C ALA A 88 29.69 30.25 -11.12
N CYS A 89 30.59 30.51 -10.16
CA CYS A 89 30.65 29.78 -8.88
C CYS A 89 29.54 30.23 -7.93
N LYS A 90 29.11 31.49 -8.01
CA LYS A 90 27.98 32.03 -7.28
C LYS A 90 26.66 31.44 -7.79
N ASP A 91 26.43 31.43 -9.10
CA ASP A 91 25.25 30.84 -9.75
C ASP A 91 25.13 29.35 -9.41
N LYS A 92 26.23 28.59 -9.47
CA LYS A 92 26.24 27.18 -9.07
C LYS A 92 25.84 26.97 -7.60
N ARG A 93 26.29 27.86 -6.71
CA ARG A 93 25.93 27.81 -5.28
C ARG A 93 24.47 28.18 -5.05
N GLU A 94 23.95 29.17 -5.77
CA GLU A 94 22.55 29.59 -5.70
C GLU A 94 21.63 28.47 -6.22
N LEU A 95 21.94 27.88 -7.38
CA LEU A 95 21.21 26.72 -7.90
C LEU A 95 21.24 25.52 -6.94
N ALA A 96 22.39 25.24 -6.32
CA ALA A 96 22.47 24.18 -5.32
C ALA A 96 21.62 24.49 -4.07
N ALA A 97 21.59 25.74 -3.62
CA ALA A 97 20.76 26.16 -2.50
C ALA A 97 19.26 26.07 -2.84
N GLU A 98 18.86 26.44 -4.05
CA GLU A 98 17.48 26.30 -4.55
C GLU A 98 17.04 24.85 -4.61
N GLN A 99 17.91 23.94 -5.10
CA GLN A 99 17.62 22.50 -5.14
C GLN A 99 17.44 21.91 -3.73
N VAL A 100 18.27 22.33 -2.76
CA VAL A 100 18.13 21.89 -1.36
C VAL A 100 16.81 22.38 -0.77
N GLU A 101 16.42 23.63 -1.06
CA GLU A 101 15.16 24.19 -0.59
C GLU A 101 13.95 23.52 -1.25
N GLU A 102 14.03 23.21 -2.53
CA GLU A 102 13.02 22.45 -3.26
C GLU A 102 12.85 21.03 -2.69
N MET A 103 13.96 20.33 -2.42
CA MET A 103 13.95 19.01 -1.77
C MET A 103 13.23 19.07 -0.41
N ARG A 104 13.53 20.08 0.41
CA ARG A 104 12.85 20.28 1.71
C ARG A 104 11.35 20.51 1.56
N ARG A 105 10.93 21.30 0.56
CA ARG A 105 9.51 21.54 0.28
C ARG A 105 8.79 20.26 -0.15
N LEU A 106 9.40 19.49 -1.06
CA LEU A 106 8.85 18.20 -1.49
C LEU A 106 8.72 17.23 -0.31
N GLN A 107 9.73 17.17 0.56
CA GLN A 107 9.65 16.36 1.79
C GLN A 107 8.48 16.78 2.68
N SER A 108 8.24 18.09 2.86
CA SER A 108 7.07 18.58 3.61
C SER A 108 5.76 18.11 2.97
N TYR A 109 5.63 18.26 1.64
CA TYR A 109 4.43 17.83 0.91
C TYR A 109 4.16 16.34 1.10
N TRP A 110 5.20 15.50 1.00
CA TRP A 110 5.09 14.07 1.25
C TRP A 110 4.64 13.75 2.67
N MET A 111 5.23 14.40 3.67
CA MET A 111 4.92 14.15 5.08
C MET A 111 3.48 14.51 5.41
N GLU A 112 3.02 15.67 4.93
CA GLU A 112 1.65 16.15 5.14
C GLU A 112 0.63 15.24 4.46
N LEU A 113 0.85 14.91 3.18
CA LEU A 113 -0.04 14.01 2.44
C LEU A 113 -0.10 12.62 3.10
N ARG A 114 1.06 12.05 3.46
CA ARG A 114 1.15 10.77 4.18
C ARG A 114 0.33 10.81 5.47
N GLN A 115 0.49 11.86 6.28
CA GLN A 115 -0.22 11.97 7.55
C GLN A 115 -1.74 12.01 7.34
N TYR A 116 -2.20 12.78 6.34
CA TYR A 116 -3.62 12.88 6.02
C TYR A 116 -4.21 11.55 5.53
N ILE A 117 -3.55 10.88 4.58
CA ILE A 117 -4.01 9.59 4.05
C ILE A 117 -4.09 8.56 5.19
N ARG A 118 -3.05 8.45 6.03
CA ARG A 118 -3.08 7.56 7.20
C ARG A 118 -4.18 7.91 8.20
N MET A 119 -4.47 9.20 8.38
CA MET A 119 -5.57 9.63 9.24
C MET A 119 -6.90 9.13 8.70
N VAL A 120 -7.18 9.29 7.40
CA VAL A 120 -8.44 8.84 6.77
C VAL A 120 -8.62 7.33 6.93
N TYR A 121 -7.61 6.53 6.60
CA TYR A 121 -7.67 5.07 6.80
C TYR A 121 -7.85 4.69 8.27
N ARG A 122 -7.12 5.34 9.19
CA ARG A 122 -7.26 5.07 10.63
C ARG A 122 -8.67 5.37 11.14
N MET A 123 -9.22 6.54 10.79
CA MET A 123 -10.60 6.92 11.15
C MET A 123 -11.61 5.89 10.67
N ALA A 124 -11.51 5.47 9.40
CA ALA A 124 -12.39 4.45 8.84
C ALA A 124 -12.27 3.11 9.58
N MET A 125 -11.04 2.66 9.89
CA MET A 125 -10.80 1.41 10.61
C MET A 125 -11.35 1.44 12.05
N GLU A 126 -11.35 2.61 12.69
CA GLU A 126 -11.92 2.83 14.02
C GLU A 126 -13.44 3.08 13.99
N GLY A 127 -14.07 3.12 12.81
CA GLY A 127 -15.49 3.41 12.64
C GLY A 127 -15.86 4.86 12.98
N ARG A 128 -14.89 5.79 12.96
CA ARG A 128 -15.11 7.22 13.18
C ARG A 128 -15.32 7.94 11.85
N THR A 129 -16.22 8.90 11.82
CA THR A 129 -16.40 9.81 10.67
C THR A 129 -15.45 10.99 10.81
N VAL A 130 -14.90 11.48 9.69
CA VAL A 130 -14.18 12.75 9.66
C VAL A 130 -15.19 13.86 9.93
N GLU A 131 -15.14 14.48 11.12
CA GLU A 131 -16.02 15.60 11.45
C GLU A 131 -15.68 16.82 10.56
N SER A 132 -16.72 17.53 10.13
CA SER A 132 -16.68 18.47 9.00
C SER A 132 -16.09 19.85 9.31
N SER A 133 -15.65 20.12 10.54
CA SER A 133 -15.17 21.45 10.95
C SER A 133 -13.74 21.69 10.45
N GLY A 134 -13.59 22.53 9.41
CA GLY A 134 -12.29 22.80 8.78
C GLY A 134 -11.81 21.71 7.81
N ALA A 135 -12.68 20.76 7.45
CA ALA A 135 -12.37 19.69 6.50
C ALA A 135 -12.16 20.22 5.07
N GLU A 136 -12.90 21.24 4.66
CA GLU A 136 -12.85 21.79 3.29
C GLU A 136 -11.49 22.44 2.97
N ASP A 137 -10.95 23.26 3.87
CA ASP A 137 -9.64 23.91 3.67
C ASP A 137 -8.50 22.86 3.63
N ASN A 138 -8.60 21.84 4.47
CA ASN A 138 -7.67 20.71 4.45
C ASN A 138 -7.78 19.90 3.15
N GLU A 139 -9.00 19.63 2.66
CA GLU A 139 -9.20 18.89 1.41
C GLU A 139 -8.61 19.64 0.21
N VAL A 140 -8.83 20.95 0.12
CA VAL A 140 -8.23 21.80 -0.92
C VAL A 140 -6.70 21.77 -0.84
N LYS A 141 -6.15 21.92 0.36
CA LYS A 141 -4.70 21.84 0.59
C LYS A 141 -4.14 20.49 0.16
N MET A 142 -4.75 19.38 0.59
CA MET A 142 -4.30 18.04 0.24
C MET A 142 -4.37 17.80 -1.26
N LYS A 143 -5.40 18.35 -1.93
CA LYS A 143 -5.53 18.23 -3.38
C LYS A 143 -4.39 18.94 -4.08
N ASP A 144 -4.02 20.15 -3.68
CA ASP A 144 -2.86 20.87 -4.20
C ASP A 144 -1.55 20.08 -3.98
N LEU A 145 -1.37 19.42 -2.82
CA LEU A 145 -0.21 18.55 -2.59
C LEU A 145 -0.18 17.35 -3.54
N VAL A 146 -1.32 16.66 -3.72
CA VAL A 146 -1.43 15.56 -4.69
C VAL A 146 -1.08 16.04 -6.09
N GLN A 147 -1.59 17.20 -6.52
CA GLN A 147 -1.30 17.75 -7.84
C GLN A 147 0.19 18.03 -8.03
N LYS A 148 0.83 18.68 -7.05
CA LYS A 148 2.26 18.99 -7.07
C LYS A 148 3.13 17.75 -7.13
N LEU A 149 2.80 16.71 -6.36
CA LEU A 149 3.56 15.46 -6.32
C LEU A 149 3.32 14.61 -7.58
N CYS A 150 2.07 14.55 -8.07
CA CYS A 150 1.71 13.81 -9.28
C CYS A 150 2.40 14.40 -10.52
N ALA A 151 2.48 15.73 -10.62
CA ALA A 151 3.18 16.40 -11.71
C ALA A 151 4.71 16.15 -11.74
N ARG A 152 5.30 15.70 -10.62
CA ARG A 152 6.72 15.33 -10.55
C ARG A 152 6.95 13.89 -10.99
N ASP A 153 6.29 12.97 -10.30
CA ASP A 153 6.38 11.55 -10.57
C ASP A 153 5.09 10.86 -10.11
N PRO A 154 4.15 10.58 -11.03
CA PRO A 154 2.88 9.95 -10.68
C PRO A 154 3.07 8.49 -10.24
N HIS A 155 4.13 7.82 -10.70
CA HIS A 155 4.42 6.45 -10.29
C HIS A 155 4.95 6.38 -8.86
N GLN A 156 5.89 7.28 -8.49
CA GLN A 156 6.39 7.37 -7.12
C GLN A 156 5.27 7.71 -6.13
N LEU A 157 4.35 8.60 -6.51
CA LEU A 157 3.16 8.90 -5.72
C LEU A 157 2.29 7.66 -5.51
N PHE A 158 2.01 6.92 -6.58
CA PHE A 158 1.29 5.65 -6.49
C PHE A 158 1.97 4.67 -5.51
N GLN A 159 3.27 4.39 -5.68
CA GLN A 159 3.99 3.42 -4.85
C GLN A 159 3.96 3.78 -3.36
N ARG A 160 4.15 5.07 -3.04
CA ARG A 160 4.14 5.55 -1.65
C ARG A 160 2.74 5.53 -1.02
N LEU A 161 1.69 5.76 -1.81
CA LEU A 161 0.32 5.66 -1.30
C LEU A 161 -0.10 4.19 -1.15
N GLU A 162 0.18 3.34 -2.13
CA GLU A 162 -0.08 1.90 -2.09
C GLU A 162 0.58 1.26 -0.86
N SER A 163 1.85 1.58 -0.60
CA SER A 163 2.58 1.08 0.57
C SER A 163 1.87 1.43 1.90
N GLN A 164 1.30 2.63 2.02
CA GLN A 164 0.54 2.99 3.23
C GLN A 164 -0.72 2.15 3.40
N VAL A 165 -1.42 1.85 2.30
CA VAL A 165 -2.63 1.01 2.34
C VAL A 165 -2.27 -0.43 2.70
N GLN A 166 -1.18 -0.96 2.12
CA GLN A 166 -0.68 -2.30 2.42
C GLN A 166 -0.41 -2.48 3.91
N GLU A 167 0.14 -1.47 4.60
CA GLU A 167 0.32 -1.53 6.06
C GLU A 167 -1.01 -1.78 6.80
N PHE A 168 -2.09 -1.08 6.44
CA PHE A 168 -3.42 -1.30 7.06
C PHE A 168 -4.00 -2.67 6.73
N VAL A 169 -3.79 -3.16 5.50
CA VAL A 169 -4.26 -4.48 5.07
C VAL A 169 -3.52 -5.59 5.81
N ILE A 170 -2.20 -5.46 5.98
CA ILE A 170 -1.39 -6.40 6.77
C ILE A 170 -1.83 -6.37 8.23
N GLU A 171 -2.07 -5.19 8.81
CA GLU A 171 -2.57 -5.08 10.18
C GLU A 171 -3.94 -5.75 10.35
N ALA A 172 -4.83 -5.61 9.36
CA ALA A 172 -6.10 -6.33 9.32
C ALA A 172 -5.90 -7.85 9.23
N LYS A 173 -5.01 -8.32 8.35
CA LYS A 173 -4.63 -9.75 8.24
C LYS A 173 -4.17 -10.30 9.58
N VAL A 174 -3.19 -9.64 10.22
CA VAL A 174 -2.60 -10.09 11.49
C VAL A 174 -3.66 -10.24 12.57
N ARG A 175 -4.57 -9.26 12.72
CA ARG A 175 -5.69 -9.35 13.67
C ARG A 175 -6.58 -10.58 13.42
N GLN A 176 -6.84 -10.93 12.17
CA GLN A 176 -7.63 -12.12 11.85
C GLN A 176 -6.87 -13.40 12.15
N LEU A 177 -5.58 -13.46 11.81
CA LEU A 177 -4.74 -14.62 12.12
C LEU A 177 -4.64 -14.84 13.63
N GLU A 178 -4.53 -13.79 14.44
CA GLU A 178 -4.51 -13.90 15.91
C GLU A 178 -5.78 -14.56 16.48
N LEU A 179 -6.95 -14.35 15.85
CA LEU A 179 -8.18 -15.05 16.22
C LEU A 179 -8.10 -16.54 15.91
N LEU A 180 -7.56 -16.90 14.73
CA LEU A 180 -7.40 -18.29 14.30
C LEU A 180 -6.42 -19.10 15.16
N HIS A 181 -5.44 -18.45 15.79
CA HIS A 181 -4.49 -19.11 16.68
C HIS A 181 -5.07 -19.43 18.07
N ARG A 182 -6.28 -18.97 18.40
CA ARG A 182 -6.91 -19.30 19.69
C ARG A 182 -7.34 -20.76 19.69
N GLU A 183 -6.94 -21.49 20.73
CA GLU A 183 -7.16 -22.94 20.85
C GLU A 183 -8.65 -23.36 20.88
N GLN A 184 -9.57 -22.43 21.11
CA GLN A 184 -11.01 -22.69 21.22
C GLN A 184 -11.75 -22.16 19.99
N GLN A 185 -12.09 -23.05 19.07
CA GLN A 185 -13.00 -22.73 17.96
C GLN A 185 -14.45 -22.74 18.44
N THR A 186 -14.90 -21.63 19.01
CA THR A 186 -16.30 -21.44 19.42
C THR A 186 -17.12 -20.76 18.30
N PRO A 187 -18.45 -20.92 18.27
CA PRO A 187 -19.31 -20.20 17.34
C PRO A 187 -19.17 -18.67 17.46
N GLU A 188 -18.91 -18.15 18.66
CA GLU A 188 -18.65 -16.72 18.85
C GLU A 188 -17.34 -16.29 18.18
N LEU A 189 -16.28 -17.11 18.25
CA LEU A 189 -15.03 -16.84 17.54
C LEU A 189 -15.23 -16.84 16.03
N ALA A 190 -16.01 -17.79 15.51
CA ALA A 190 -16.39 -17.86 14.10
C ALA A 190 -17.07 -16.56 13.65
N GLN A 191 -18.05 -16.09 14.43
CA GLN A 191 -18.76 -14.85 14.17
C GLN A 191 -17.82 -13.64 14.19
N ILE A 192 -16.94 -13.53 15.19
CA ILE A 192 -15.99 -12.42 15.29
C ILE A 192 -15.02 -12.42 14.10
N PHE A 193 -14.52 -13.59 13.70
CA PHE A 193 -13.61 -13.74 12.57
C PHE A 193 -14.28 -13.34 11.25
N LEU A 194 -15.45 -13.93 10.94
CA LEU A 194 -16.18 -13.61 9.70
C LEU A 194 -16.60 -12.14 9.64
N THR A 195 -17.11 -11.60 10.76
CA THR A 195 -17.48 -10.18 10.84
C THR A 195 -16.26 -9.29 10.66
N GLY A 196 -15.13 -9.62 11.30
CA GLY A 196 -13.89 -8.85 11.19
C GLY A 196 -13.31 -8.83 9.77
N LEU A 197 -13.44 -9.93 9.00
CA LEU A 197 -13.07 -9.98 7.59
C LEU A 197 -13.94 -9.04 6.73
N LEU A 198 -15.26 -9.12 6.89
CA LEU A 198 -16.19 -8.30 6.10
C LEU A 198 -16.09 -6.82 6.48
N GLU A 199 -16.09 -6.51 7.77
CA GLU A 199 -15.94 -5.13 8.23
C GLU A 199 -14.58 -4.53 7.85
N GLY A 200 -13.51 -5.33 7.88
CA GLY A 200 -12.18 -4.86 7.46
C GLY A 200 -12.18 -4.45 5.99
N TYR A 201 -12.80 -5.24 5.12
CA TYR A 201 -12.96 -4.91 3.70
C TYR A 201 -13.81 -3.65 3.51
N ASP A 202 -14.97 -3.56 4.20
CA ASP A 202 -15.88 -2.42 4.08
C ASP A 202 -15.24 -1.12 4.56
N LYS A 203 -14.53 -1.15 5.69
CA LYS A 203 -13.80 0.02 6.24
C LYS A 203 -12.69 0.48 5.30
N LEU A 204 -11.94 -0.44 4.70
CA LEU A 204 -10.91 -0.11 3.71
C LEU A 204 -11.52 0.52 2.46
N CYS A 205 -12.62 -0.06 1.95
CA CYS A 205 -13.35 0.48 0.80
C CYS A 205 -13.94 1.86 1.07
N LEU A 206 -14.45 2.08 2.29
CA LEU A 206 -14.98 3.38 2.71
C LEU A 206 -13.89 4.46 2.69
N ALA A 207 -12.70 4.16 3.24
CA ALA A 207 -11.57 5.08 3.18
C ALA A 207 -11.14 5.36 1.74
N ALA A 208 -11.06 4.33 0.90
CA ALA A 208 -10.71 4.48 -0.51
C ALA A 208 -11.70 5.38 -1.27
N LYS A 209 -13.01 5.20 -1.04
CA LYS A 209 -14.07 6.05 -1.61
C LYS A 209 -13.95 7.51 -1.18
N GLN A 210 -13.63 7.76 0.10
CA GLN A 210 -13.41 9.12 0.60
C GLN A 210 -12.20 9.79 -0.06
N LEU A 211 -11.16 9.03 -0.38
CA LEU A 211 -9.94 9.54 -1.00
C LEU A 211 -10.01 9.61 -2.53
N ALA A 212 -10.97 8.96 -3.18
CA ALA A 212 -11.06 8.92 -4.65
C ALA A 212 -11.13 10.31 -5.30
N PRO A 213 -11.93 11.29 -4.81
CA PRO A 213 -11.95 12.65 -5.38
C PRO A 213 -10.61 13.38 -5.25
N LEU A 214 -9.90 13.13 -4.15
CA LEU A 214 -8.59 13.70 -3.88
C LEU A 214 -7.52 13.14 -4.83
N LEU A 215 -7.62 11.85 -5.17
CA LEU A 215 -6.64 11.10 -5.97
C LEU A 215 -6.98 11.04 -7.47
N GLN A 216 -7.99 11.80 -7.92
CA GLN A 216 -8.46 11.79 -9.32
C GLN A 216 -7.35 12.02 -10.35
N GLN A 217 -6.39 12.92 -10.07
CA GLN A 217 -5.27 13.16 -11.00
C GLN A 217 -4.35 11.95 -11.09
N LEU A 218 -4.02 11.32 -9.95
CA LEU A 218 -3.22 10.10 -9.92
C LEU A 218 -3.92 8.96 -10.68
N GLU A 219 -5.25 8.85 -10.54
CA GLU A 219 -6.02 7.88 -11.31
C GLU A 219 -5.88 8.11 -12.82
N THR A 220 -6.03 9.36 -13.25
CA THR A 220 -5.98 9.72 -14.68
C THR A 220 -4.57 9.57 -15.27
N GLU A 221 -3.54 10.01 -14.54
CA GLU A 221 -2.15 10.05 -15.05
C GLU A 221 -1.41 8.72 -14.89
N HIS A 222 -1.83 7.87 -13.93
CA HIS A 222 -1.16 6.60 -13.64
C HIS A 222 -2.08 5.39 -13.77
N LEU A 223 -3.10 5.29 -12.92
CA LEU A 223 -3.86 4.05 -12.74
C LEU A 223 -4.71 3.66 -13.95
N GLN A 224 -5.21 4.66 -14.69
CA GLN A 224 -6.02 4.44 -15.89
C GLN A 224 -5.27 3.66 -16.97
N ARG A 225 -3.93 3.73 -17.00
CA ARG A 225 -3.07 2.94 -17.91
C ARG A 225 -3.20 1.44 -17.69
N PHE A 226 -3.68 1.03 -16.52
CA PHE A 226 -3.93 -0.35 -16.11
C PHE A 226 -5.42 -0.66 -15.91
N ASN A 227 -6.31 0.26 -16.31
CA ASN A 227 -7.75 0.19 -16.04
C ASN A 227 -8.09 0.06 -14.55
N LEU A 228 -7.29 0.69 -13.69
CA LEU A 228 -7.49 0.69 -12.24
C LEU A 228 -8.03 2.05 -11.76
N THR A 229 -8.82 2.00 -10.69
CA THR A 229 -9.11 3.16 -9.83
C THR A 229 -8.50 2.91 -8.45
N TRP A 230 -8.41 3.95 -7.63
CA TRP A 230 -7.93 3.84 -6.25
C TRP A 230 -8.79 2.87 -5.44
N GLU A 231 -10.11 2.91 -5.63
CA GLU A 231 -11.03 1.97 -5.00
C GLU A 231 -10.76 0.52 -5.41
N VAL A 232 -10.58 0.26 -6.71
CA VAL A 232 -10.33 -1.10 -7.23
C VAL A 232 -9.00 -1.64 -6.70
N LEU A 233 -7.96 -0.80 -6.63
CA LEU A 233 -6.68 -1.17 -6.03
C LEU A 233 -6.85 -1.63 -4.57
N ASN A 234 -7.60 -0.87 -3.76
CA ASN A 234 -7.82 -1.20 -2.36
C ASN A 234 -8.55 -2.54 -2.18
N LYS A 235 -9.58 -2.79 -3.01
CA LYS A 235 -10.27 -4.09 -3.03
C LYS A 235 -9.32 -5.22 -3.37
N HIS A 236 -8.46 -5.02 -4.37
CA HIS A 236 -7.48 -6.01 -4.79
C HIS A 236 -6.44 -6.29 -3.68
N LEU A 237 -5.93 -5.27 -3.00
CA LEU A 237 -4.99 -5.45 -1.89
C LEU A 237 -5.62 -6.28 -0.76
N TYR A 238 -6.85 -5.98 -0.37
CA TYR A 238 -7.53 -6.77 0.67
C TYR A 238 -7.75 -8.22 0.22
N GLN A 239 -8.20 -8.42 -1.01
CA GLN A 239 -8.39 -9.75 -1.59
C GLN A 239 -7.09 -10.57 -1.60
N SER A 240 -6.02 -10.00 -2.15
CA SER A 240 -4.73 -10.68 -2.38
C SER A 240 -3.89 -10.88 -1.11
N CYS A 241 -4.12 -10.09 -0.06
CA CYS A 241 -3.39 -10.23 1.19
C CYS A 241 -4.17 -10.96 2.28
N VAL A 242 -5.48 -10.71 2.40
CA VAL A 242 -6.31 -11.24 3.49
C VAL A 242 -7.11 -12.44 3.04
N TYR A 243 -7.93 -12.29 1.99
CA TYR A 243 -8.83 -13.39 1.61
C TYR A 243 -8.08 -14.56 1.02
N THR A 244 -7.03 -14.36 0.22
CA THR A 244 -6.23 -15.46 -0.34
C THR A 244 -5.21 -16.05 0.63
N ASP A 245 -5.17 -15.59 1.88
CA ASP A 245 -4.26 -16.16 2.87
C ASP A 245 -4.59 -17.65 3.13
N PRO A 246 -3.59 -18.56 3.14
CA PRO A 246 -3.83 -19.99 3.32
C PRO A 246 -4.55 -20.36 4.62
N LEU A 247 -4.23 -19.69 5.73
CA LEU A 247 -4.88 -19.97 7.03
C LEU A 247 -6.31 -19.45 7.05
N VAL A 248 -6.56 -18.29 6.42
CA VAL A 248 -7.93 -17.79 6.23
C VAL A 248 -8.73 -18.79 5.38
N GLN A 249 -8.19 -19.20 4.23
CA GLN A 249 -8.86 -20.13 3.32
C GLN A 249 -9.13 -21.50 3.94
N SER A 250 -8.21 -22.07 4.72
CA SER A 250 -8.42 -23.37 5.36
C SER A 250 -9.52 -23.34 6.42
N ASN A 251 -9.70 -22.20 7.09
CA ASN A 251 -10.67 -22.06 8.19
C ASN A 251 -12.05 -21.58 7.72
N LEU A 252 -12.15 -20.86 6.60
CA LEU A 252 -13.41 -20.33 6.10
C LEU A 252 -14.54 -21.38 5.96
N PRO A 253 -14.33 -22.55 5.32
CA PRO A 253 -15.39 -23.55 5.19
C PRO A 253 -15.92 -24.05 6.54
N HIS A 254 -15.04 -24.17 7.54
CA HIS A 254 -15.39 -24.64 8.87
C HIS A 254 -16.27 -23.64 9.61
N TYR A 255 -15.98 -22.34 9.47
CA TYR A 255 -16.75 -21.29 10.14
C TYR A 255 -18.05 -20.91 9.42
N ILE A 256 -18.13 -21.07 8.10
CA ILE A 256 -19.37 -20.82 7.34
C ILE A 256 -20.42 -21.92 7.58
N GLY A 257 -19.98 -23.14 7.90
CA GLY A 257 -20.87 -24.29 8.13
C GLY A 257 -21.43 -24.41 9.55
N GLN A 258 -21.04 -23.53 10.48
CA GLN A 258 -21.54 -23.47 11.87
C GLN A 258 -22.79 -22.61 11.97
#